data_AF-A0A075I446-F1
#
_entry.id   AF-A0A075I446-F1
#
_cell.length_a   1.000
_cell.length_b   1.000
_cell.length_c   1.000
_cell.angle_alpha   90.00
_cell.angle_beta   90.00
_cell.angle_gamma   90.00
#
_symmetry.space_group_name_H-M   'P 1'
#
loop_
_entity.id
_entity.type
_entity.pdbx_description
1 polymer ?
#
loop_
_entity_poly.entity_id
_entity_poly.type
_entity_poly.pdbx_seq_one_letter_code
_entity_poly.pdbx_strand_id
1 'polypeptide(L)'
;MRLGIGEEYKLPDYIPTRGHLTLQSKKISKSRNWYIGLKDFLGIFPADYLRFYLISINPYSQDDLNFNWDEFATKINSELIGNLGNLVNRVLGFTLKSFDGIVPEPDEFDNMDKESEKMIREFVVELSILMEKNHLDRALKMILQFSAHFNQYFQHKEPWKNGPGTNSCVFYRLMQCEV
;
A
#
# COMPACT_ATOMS: atom_id res chain seq x y z
N MET A 1 29.81 26.19 6.91
CA MET A 1 31.13 25.88 7.53
C MET A 1 31.07 24.58 8.36
N ARG A 2 31.67 23.47 7.89
CA ARG A 2 32.03 22.38 8.82
C ARG A 2 33.31 22.78 9.57
N LEU A 3 33.38 22.47 10.86
CA LEU A 3 34.55 22.75 11.70
C LEU A 3 35.78 22.03 11.13
N GLY A 4 36.78 22.79 10.67
CA GLY A 4 38.16 22.30 10.50
C GLY A 4 38.69 22.08 9.08
N ILE A 5 37.90 22.27 8.01
CA ILE A 5 38.36 22.00 6.63
C ILE A 5 38.33 23.21 5.69
N GLY A 6 37.85 24.38 6.15
CA GLY A 6 37.82 25.60 5.34
C GLY A 6 36.86 25.60 4.12
N GLU A 7 36.23 24.46 3.83
CA GLU A 7 35.39 24.24 2.65
C GLU A 7 33.91 24.10 3.01
N GLU A 8 33.02 24.48 2.08
CA GLU A 8 31.58 24.29 2.20
C GLU A 8 31.10 23.02 1.50
N TYR A 9 30.48 22.12 2.27
CA TYR A 9 29.83 20.92 1.75
C TYR A 9 28.34 20.96 2.08
N LYS A 10 27.50 20.44 1.17
CA LYS A 10 26.09 20.21 1.45
C LYS A 10 25.93 19.27 2.64
N LEU A 11 25.23 19.71 3.68
CA LEU A 11 24.89 18.89 4.84
C LEU A 11 23.64 18.04 4.55
N PRO A 12 23.46 16.91 5.27
CA PRO A 12 22.19 16.20 5.23
C PRO A 12 21.05 17.13 5.69
N ASP A 13 20.07 17.34 4.81
CA ASP A 13 18.89 18.15 5.10
C ASP A 13 17.95 17.42 6.09
N TYR A 14 17.98 16.08 6.05
CA TYR A 14 17.10 15.22 6.83
C TYR A 14 17.71 13.82 7.02
N ILE A 15 17.66 13.30 8.25
CA ILE A 15 18.20 11.97 8.60
C ILE A 15 17.09 11.17 9.30
N PRO A 16 16.36 10.31 8.56
CA PRO A 16 15.32 9.48 9.17
C PRO A 16 15.96 8.41 10.07
N THR A 17 15.47 8.30 11.30
CA THR A 17 15.94 7.30 12.27
C THR A 17 14.79 6.41 12.70
N ARG A 18 15.09 5.12 12.88
CA ARG A 18 14.12 4.05 13.24
C ARG A 18 14.74 3.10 14.26
N GLY A 19 13.90 2.37 14.98
CA GLY A 19 14.36 1.35 15.92
C GLY A 19 14.97 0.11 15.25
N HIS A 20 15.49 -0.79 16.07
CA HIS A 20 16.12 -2.02 15.61
C HIS A 20 15.08 -3.09 15.27
N LEU A 21 15.43 -3.98 14.33
CA LEU A 21 14.61 -5.16 14.03
C LEU A 21 14.97 -6.34 14.93
N THR A 22 13.97 -6.87 15.62
CA THR A 22 14.00 -8.14 16.35
C THR A 22 13.25 -9.21 15.58
N LEU A 23 13.57 -10.48 15.86
CA LEU A 23 12.91 -11.65 15.29
C LEU A 23 12.31 -12.47 16.44
N GLN A 24 10.99 -12.59 16.47
CA GLN A 24 10.24 -13.27 17.53
C GLN A 24 10.68 -12.79 18.93
N SER A 25 10.70 -11.46 19.08
CA SER A 25 11.07 -10.70 20.29
C SER A 25 12.50 -10.92 20.76
N LYS A 26 13.37 -11.49 19.91
CA LYS A 26 14.79 -11.71 20.20
C LYS A 26 15.66 -10.90 19.24
N LYS A 27 16.78 -10.39 19.75
CA LYS A 27 17.78 -9.71 18.92
C LYS A 27 18.32 -10.64 17.85
N ILE A 28 18.41 -10.14 16.63
CA ILE A 28 18.99 -10.86 15.49
C ILE A 28 20.47 -11.17 15.80
N SER A 29 20.91 -12.41 15.52
CA SER A 29 22.27 -12.88 15.80
C SER A 29 22.76 -13.86 14.75
N LYS A 30 23.82 -13.50 14.02
CA LYS A 30 24.45 -14.40 13.05
C LYS A 30 25.17 -15.58 13.73
N SER A 31 25.88 -15.34 14.83
CA SER A 31 26.63 -16.39 15.55
C SER A 31 25.72 -17.45 16.16
N ARG A 32 24.49 -17.08 16.53
CA ARG A 32 23.46 -18.01 17.05
C ARG A 32 22.53 -18.55 15.95
N ASN A 33 22.83 -18.26 14.68
CA ASN A 33 21.98 -18.58 13.54
C ASN A 33 20.51 -18.13 13.72
N TRP A 34 20.31 -16.97 14.34
CA TRP A 34 19.00 -16.39 14.65
C TRP A 34 18.76 -15.11 13.84
N TYR A 35 18.49 -15.28 12.55
CA TYR A 35 18.23 -14.18 11.62
C TYR A 35 17.40 -14.70 10.44
N ILE A 36 16.81 -13.78 9.68
CA ILE A 36 16.19 -14.10 8.39
C ILE A 36 17.20 -13.77 7.30
N GLY A 37 17.72 -14.78 6.62
CA GLY A 37 18.56 -14.60 5.44
C GLY A 37 17.72 -14.09 4.27
N LEU A 38 18.11 -12.98 3.65
CA LEU A 38 17.35 -12.42 2.52
C LEU A 38 17.27 -13.41 1.34
N LYS A 39 18.36 -14.12 1.03
CA LYS A 39 18.36 -15.13 -0.03
C LYS A 39 17.42 -16.30 0.30
N ASP A 40 17.45 -16.77 1.54
CA ASP A 40 16.61 -17.89 1.99
C ASP A 40 15.13 -17.50 1.98
N PHE A 41 14.81 -16.29 2.45
CA PHE A 41 13.46 -15.74 2.40
C PHE A 41 12.95 -15.67 0.97
N LEU A 42 13.76 -15.11 0.04
CA LEU A 42 13.38 -14.96 -1.37
C LEU A 42 13.34 -16.29 -2.14
N GLY A 43 13.93 -17.35 -1.59
CA GLY A 43 13.76 -18.72 -2.10
C GLY A 43 12.37 -19.31 -1.79
N ILE A 44 11.62 -18.71 -0.86
CA ILE A 44 10.32 -19.20 -0.39
C ILE A 44 9.19 -18.21 -0.73
N PHE A 45 9.43 -16.91 -0.55
CA PHE A 45 8.42 -15.86 -0.67
C PHE A 45 8.86 -14.76 -1.64
N PRO A 46 7.90 -14.10 -2.33
CA PRO A 46 8.18 -12.92 -3.13
C PRO A 46 8.76 -11.76 -2.31
N ALA A 47 9.59 -10.93 -2.95
CA ALA A 47 10.19 -9.76 -2.32
C ALA A 47 9.14 -8.76 -1.81
N ASP A 48 8.01 -8.64 -2.51
CA ASP A 48 6.94 -7.71 -2.13
C ASP A 48 6.29 -8.07 -0.80
N TYR A 49 6.26 -9.35 -0.41
CA TYR A 49 5.73 -9.75 0.88
C TYR A 49 6.59 -9.22 2.02
N LEU A 50 7.92 -9.31 1.86
CA LEU A 50 8.85 -8.76 2.83
C LEU A 50 8.75 -7.24 2.90
N ARG A 51 8.71 -6.55 1.76
CA ARG A 51 8.60 -5.09 1.70
C ARG A 51 7.30 -4.61 2.35
N PHE A 52 6.18 -5.21 1.99
CA PHE A 52 4.87 -4.91 2.56
C PHE A 52 4.88 -5.09 4.08
N TYR A 53 5.30 -6.27 4.55
CA TYR A 53 5.25 -6.57 5.98
C TYR A 53 6.20 -5.66 6.78
N LEU A 54 7.44 -5.47 6.33
CA LEU A 54 8.38 -4.58 7.00
C LEU A 54 7.87 -3.14 7.07
N ILE A 55 7.25 -2.60 6.03
CA ILE A 55 6.63 -1.27 6.10
C ILE A 55 5.45 -1.26 7.08
N SER A 56 4.64 -2.31 7.08
CA SER A 56 3.43 -2.40 7.92
C SER A 56 3.71 -2.42 9.43
N ILE A 57 4.88 -2.92 9.83
CA ILE A 57 5.29 -2.99 11.25
C ILE A 57 6.26 -1.89 11.64
N ASN A 58 6.62 -0.98 10.72
CA ASN A 58 7.70 -0.01 10.91
C ASN A 58 7.20 1.43 11.09
N PRO A 59 6.73 1.79 12.30
CA PRO A 59 6.24 3.13 12.57
C PRO A 59 7.35 4.16 12.38
N TYR A 60 6.94 5.40 12.11
CA TYR A 60 7.83 6.54 12.18
C TYR A 60 8.17 6.90 13.64
N SER A 61 8.92 6.03 14.32
CA SER A 61 9.42 6.22 15.68
C SER A 61 10.77 5.50 15.88
N GLN A 62 11.37 5.70 17.06
CA GLN A 62 12.60 5.00 17.46
C GLN A 62 12.31 3.65 18.15
N ASP A 63 11.04 3.23 18.18
CA ASP A 63 10.66 1.97 18.82
C ASP A 63 11.18 0.79 18.01
N ASP A 64 11.65 -0.23 18.73
CA ASP A 64 12.11 -1.47 18.11
C ASP A 64 10.95 -2.20 17.42
N LEU A 65 11.28 -2.81 16.29
CA LEU A 65 10.39 -3.56 15.43
C LEU A 65 10.49 -5.04 15.77
N ASN A 66 9.39 -5.77 15.64
CA ASN A 66 9.40 -7.22 15.81
C ASN A 66 8.86 -7.93 14.57
N PHE A 67 9.72 -8.71 13.91
CA PHE A 67 9.27 -9.65 12.90
C PHE A 67 8.68 -10.88 13.60
N ASN A 68 7.39 -11.12 13.39
CA ASN A 68 6.68 -12.31 13.87
C ASN A 68 6.10 -13.07 12.67
N TRP A 69 6.33 -14.39 12.60
CA TRP A 69 5.88 -15.22 11.49
C TRP A 69 4.36 -15.36 11.38
N ASP A 70 3.65 -15.43 12.50
CA ASP A 70 2.19 -15.56 12.53
C ASP A 70 1.54 -14.24 12.08
N GLU A 71 2.09 -13.11 12.53
CA GLU A 71 1.65 -11.79 12.07
C GLU A 71 1.99 -11.54 10.60
N PHE A 72 3.16 -11.98 10.14
CA PHE A 72 3.55 -11.93 8.73
C PHE A 72 2.52 -12.65 7.87
N ALA A 73 2.22 -13.92 8.19
CA ALA A 73 1.24 -14.71 7.45
C ALA A 73 -0.15 -14.06 7.51
N THR A 74 -0.57 -13.58 8.69
CA THR A 74 -1.86 -12.92 8.89
C THR A 74 -1.98 -11.67 8.01
N LYS A 75 -1.02 -10.75 8.08
CA LYS A 75 -1.05 -9.48 7.33
C LYS A 75 -0.98 -9.69 5.82
N ILE A 76 -0.16 -10.63 5.35
CA ILE A 76 -0.11 -10.94 3.92
C ILE A 76 -1.47 -11.47 3.44
N ASN A 77 -2.06 -12.42 4.16
CA ASN A 77 -3.32 -13.01 3.75
C ASN A 77 -4.51 -12.06 3.87
N SER A 78 -4.62 -11.29 4.95
CA SER A 78 -5.79 -10.44 5.21
C SER A 78 -5.69 -9.06 4.57
N GLU A 79 -4.53 -8.40 4.66
CA GLU A 79 -4.36 -7.01 4.20
C GLU A 79 -3.87 -6.95 2.76
N LEU A 80 -2.81 -7.68 2.40
CA LEU A 80 -2.29 -7.62 1.04
C LEU A 80 -3.18 -8.39 0.06
N ILE A 81 -3.46 -9.66 0.35
CA ILE A 81 -4.25 -10.52 -0.55
C ILE A 81 -5.74 -10.24 -0.38
N GLY A 82 -6.26 -10.31 0.85
CA GLY A 82 -7.70 -10.24 1.14
C GLY A 82 -8.33 -8.87 0.91
N ASN A 83 -7.54 -7.79 0.94
CA ASN A 83 -8.04 -6.43 0.68
C ASN A 83 -7.54 -5.89 -0.66
N LEU A 84 -6.24 -5.57 -0.78
CA LEU A 84 -5.71 -4.95 -2.00
C LEU A 84 -5.79 -5.87 -3.22
N GLY A 85 -5.29 -7.10 -3.08
CA GLY A 85 -5.34 -8.12 -4.13
C GLY A 85 -6.77 -8.45 -4.54
N ASN A 86 -7.69 -8.58 -3.57
CA ASN A 86 -9.10 -8.84 -3.83
C ASN A 86 -9.76 -7.73 -4.64
N LEU A 87 -9.51 -6.46 -4.30
CA LEU A 87 -10.05 -5.33 -5.06
C LEU A 87 -9.58 -5.37 -6.52
N VAL A 88 -8.26 -5.45 -6.73
CA VAL A 88 -7.65 -5.46 -8.07
C VAL A 88 -8.18 -6.63 -8.89
N ASN A 89 -8.22 -7.84 -8.30
CA ASN A 89 -8.71 -9.03 -8.99
C ASN A 89 -10.20 -8.92 -9.35
N ARG A 90 -11.04 -8.40 -8.44
CA ARG A 90 -12.48 -8.23 -8.70
C ARG A 90 -12.74 -7.21 -9.80
N VAL A 91 -12.08 -6.06 -9.74
CA VAL A 91 -12.26 -4.98 -10.73
C VAL A 91 -11.77 -5.44 -12.09
N LEU A 92 -10.52 -5.89 -12.20
CA LEU A 92 -9.96 -6.33 -13.49
C LEU A 92 -10.68 -7.56 -14.05
N GLY A 93 -10.99 -8.53 -13.18
CA GLY A 93 -11.72 -9.73 -13.59
C GLY A 93 -13.14 -9.43 -14.07
N PHE A 94 -13.81 -8.44 -13.48
CA PHE A 94 -15.11 -7.97 -13.95
C PHE A 94 -14.99 -7.22 -15.28
N THR A 95 -14.03 -6.30 -15.40
CA THR A 95 -13.80 -5.57 -16.66
C THR A 95 -13.49 -6.51 -17.82
N LEU A 96 -12.65 -7.52 -17.60
CA LEU A 96 -12.33 -8.51 -18.62
C LEU A 96 -13.55 -9.33 -19.05
N LYS A 97 -14.38 -9.78 -18.09
CA LYS A 97 -15.53 -10.64 -18.37
C LYS A 97 -16.73 -9.91 -18.97
N SER A 98 -17.00 -8.70 -18.49
CA SER A 98 -18.24 -7.96 -18.79
C SER A 98 -18.05 -6.94 -19.92
N PHE A 99 -16.82 -6.48 -20.15
CA PHE A 99 -16.51 -5.42 -21.12
C PHE A 99 -15.35 -5.76 -22.05
N ASP A 100 -14.99 -7.05 -22.17
CA ASP A 100 -13.90 -7.54 -23.05
C ASP A 100 -12.55 -6.86 -22.77
N GLY A 101 -12.30 -6.50 -21.50
CA GLY A 101 -11.08 -5.82 -21.08
C GLY A 101 -11.02 -4.33 -21.45
N ILE A 102 -12.09 -3.79 -22.05
CA ILE A 102 -12.21 -2.37 -22.38
C ILE A 102 -12.87 -1.66 -21.19
N VAL A 103 -12.29 -0.53 -20.77
CA VAL A 103 -12.89 0.30 -19.73
C VAL A 103 -14.16 0.92 -20.30
N PRO A 104 -15.34 0.68 -19.70
CA PRO A 104 -16.59 1.25 -20.20
C PRO A 104 -16.64 2.77 -19.93
N GLU A 105 -17.35 3.49 -20.80
CA GLU A 105 -17.68 4.89 -20.54
C GLU A 105 -18.59 5.01 -19.32
N PRO A 106 -18.32 5.96 -18.40
CA PRO A 106 -19.16 6.16 -17.25
C PRO A 106 -20.47 6.88 -17.60
N ASP A 107 -21.54 6.44 -16.97
CA ASP A 107 -22.82 7.17 -16.92
C ASP A 107 -22.79 8.28 -15.86
N GLU A 108 -23.90 9.01 -15.69
CA GLU A 108 -24.00 10.11 -14.73
C GLU A 108 -23.69 9.65 -13.29
N PHE A 109 -22.77 10.38 -12.63
CA PHE A 109 -22.31 10.06 -11.28
C PHE A 109 -23.37 10.37 -10.22
N ASP A 110 -23.67 9.38 -9.40
CA ASP A 110 -24.45 9.57 -8.18
C ASP A 110 -23.57 10.12 -7.04
N ASN A 111 -24.16 10.22 -5.85
CA ASN A 111 -23.47 10.78 -4.69
C ASN A 111 -22.29 9.91 -4.21
N MET A 112 -22.41 8.58 -4.28
CA MET A 112 -21.33 7.67 -3.89
C MET A 112 -20.13 7.78 -4.84
N ASP A 113 -20.37 8.06 -6.11
CA ASP A 113 -19.30 8.23 -7.11
C ASP A 113 -18.60 9.56 -6.94
N LYS A 114 -19.37 10.63 -6.71
CA LYS A 114 -18.82 11.96 -6.42
C LYS A 114 -17.98 11.93 -5.14
N GLU A 115 -18.44 11.22 -4.11
CA GLU A 115 -17.66 11.01 -2.88
C GLU A 115 -16.38 10.20 -3.15
N SER A 116 -16.48 9.11 -3.91
CA SER A 116 -15.32 8.27 -4.24
C SER A 116 -14.32 9.00 -5.15
N GLU A 117 -14.80 9.82 -6.09
CA GLU A 117 -13.95 10.66 -6.94
C GLU A 117 -13.21 11.71 -6.11
N LYS A 118 -13.91 12.36 -5.17
CA LYS A 118 -13.28 13.29 -4.23
C LYS A 118 -12.21 12.59 -3.40
N MET A 119 -12.51 11.41 -2.86
CA MET A 119 -11.57 10.60 -2.09
C MET A 119 -10.32 10.24 -2.91
N ILE A 120 -10.46 9.88 -4.20
CA ILE A 120 -9.31 9.61 -5.09
C ILE A 120 -8.39 10.83 -5.18
N ARG A 121 -8.95 12.02 -5.37
CA ARG A 121 -8.17 13.26 -5.51
C ARG A 121 -7.43 13.61 -4.21
N GLU A 122 -8.12 13.53 -3.09
CA GLU A 122 -7.54 13.82 -1.77
C GLU A 122 -6.47 12.78 -1.40
N PHE A 123 -6.72 11.51 -1.71
CA PHE A 123 -5.79 10.41 -1.45
C PHE A 123 -4.41 10.64 -2.07
N VAL A 124 -4.32 11.07 -3.33
CA VAL A 124 -3.03 11.30 -4.00
C VAL A 124 -2.22 12.40 -3.31
N VAL A 125 -2.89 13.49 -2.92
CA VAL A 125 -2.26 14.64 -2.24
C VAL A 125 -1.75 14.22 -0.86
N GLU A 126 -2.60 13.56 -0.07
CA GLU A 126 -2.25 13.13 1.28
C GLU A 126 -1.14 12.06 1.26
N LEU A 127 -1.18 11.14 0.29
CA LEU A 127 -0.19 10.08 0.15
C LEU A 127 1.18 10.69 -0.15
N SER A 128 1.23 11.65 -1.07
CA SER A 128 2.46 12.34 -1.45
C SER A 128 3.10 13.04 -0.25
N ILE A 129 2.30 13.74 0.56
CA ILE A 129 2.77 14.40 1.79
C ILE A 129 3.35 13.39 2.78
N LEU A 130 2.71 12.23 2.97
CA LEU A 130 3.20 11.18 3.86
C LEU A 130 4.51 10.57 3.34
N MET A 131 4.60 10.34 2.03
CA MET A 131 5.79 9.79 1.38
C MET A 131 6.99 10.74 1.48
N GLU A 132 6.80 12.04 1.21
CA GLU A 132 7.84 13.07 1.34
C GLU A 132 8.35 13.20 2.79
N LYS A 133 7.46 13.03 3.76
CA LYS A 133 7.79 13.03 5.20
C LYS A 133 8.30 11.68 5.70
N ASN A 134 8.47 10.70 4.81
CA ASN A 134 8.93 9.34 5.12
C ASN A 134 8.04 8.59 6.14
N HIS A 135 6.75 8.92 6.22
CA HIS A 135 5.73 8.23 7.02
C HIS A 135 5.14 7.03 6.27
N LEU A 136 6.00 6.06 5.91
CA LEU A 136 5.64 4.92 5.04
C LEU A 136 4.58 3.99 5.66
N ASP A 137 4.59 3.82 6.97
CA ASP A 137 3.59 3.07 7.73
C ASP A 137 2.19 3.67 7.55
N ARG A 138 2.09 5.00 7.68
CA ARG A 138 0.84 5.74 7.51
C ARG A 138 0.39 5.76 6.06
N ALA A 139 1.34 5.93 5.13
CA ALA A 139 1.07 5.85 3.70
C ALA A 139 0.48 4.48 3.32
N LEU A 140 1.09 3.39 3.82
CA LEU A 140 0.58 2.04 3.59
C LEU A 140 -0.80 1.83 4.22
N LYS A 141 -1.01 2.29 5.45
CA LYS A 141 -2.33 2.23 6.10
C LYS A 141 -3.40 2.95 5.28
N MET A 142 -3.06 4.11 4.73
CA MET A 142 -3.97 4.89 3.89
C MET A 142 -4.30 4.14 2.58
N ILE A 143 -3.31 3.51 1.93
CA ILE A 143 -3.52 2.65 0.75
C ILE A 143 -4.49 1.50 1.09
N LEU A 144 -4.32 0.85 2.25
CA LEU A 144 -5.19 -0.25 2.67
C LEU A 144 -6.61 0.24 2.98
N GLN A 145 -6.77 1.41 3.60
CA GLN A 145 -8.08 2.02 3.85
C GLN A 145 -8.78 2.40 2.55
N PHE A 146 -8.04 2.99 1.60
CA PHE A 146 -8.52 3.29 0.26
C PHE A 146 -9.02 2.01 -0.44
N SER A 147 -8.21 0.95 -0.43
CA SER A 147 -8.63 -0.34 -0.99
C SER A 147 -9.87 -0.92 -0.31
N ALA A 148 -10.00 -0.78 1.01
CA ALA A 148 -11.15 -1.28 1.75
C ALA A 148 -12.43 -0.51 1.36
N HIS A 149 -12.34 0.82 1.22
CA HIS A 149 -13.44 1.66 0.71
C HIS A 149 -13.89 1.19 -0.68
N PHE A 150 -12.95 0.98 -1.61
CA PHE A 150 -13.31 0.56 -2.96
C PHE A 150 -13.82 -0.88 -3.04
N ASN A 151 -13.39 -1.78 -2.15
CA ASN A 151 -14.01 -3.10 -2.00
C ASN A 151 -15.49 -2.98 -1.59
N GLN A 152 -15.80 -2.10 -0.63
CA GLN A 152 -17.18 -1.84 -0.19
C GLN A 152 -17.99 -1.18 -1.29
N TYR A 153 -17.46 -0.15 -1.94
CA TYR A 153 -18.08 0.54 -3.06
C TYR A 153 -18.44 -0.43 -4.19
N PHE A 154 -17.50 -1.28 -4.62
CA PHE A 154 -17.75 -2.31 -5.62
C PHE A 154 -18.81 -3.32 -5.17
N GLN A 155 -18.84 -3.65 -3.87
CA GLN A 155 -19.87 -4.52 -3.31
C GLN A 155 -21.25 -3.86 -3.28
N HIS A 156 -21.34 -2.57 -2.96
CA HIS A 156 -22.61 -1.83 -2.88
C HIS A 156 -23.20 -1.53 -4.26
N LYS A 157 -22.35 -1.20 -5.24
CA LYS A 157 -22.80 -0.93 -6.63
C LYS A 157 -23.27 -2.18 -7.36
N GLU A 158 -22.91 -3.37 -6.87
CA GLU A 158 -23.26 -4.68 -7.43
C GLU A 158 -23.20 -4.71 -8.97
N PRO A 159 -22.08 -4.32 -9.60
CA PRO A 159 -22.05 -4.10 -11.05
C PRO A 159 -22.33 -5.37 -11.86
N TRP A 160 -22.21 -6.56 -11.25
CA TRP A 160 -22.59 -7.83 -11.87
C TRP A 160 -24.11 -8.09 -11.98
N LYS A 161 -24.95 -7.31 -11.31
CA LYS A 161 -26.42 -7.44 -11.40
C LYS A 161 -27.04 -6.47 -12.41
N ASN A 162 -26.35 -5.38 -12.71
CA ASN A 162 -26.84 -4.32 -13.58
C ASN A 162 -26.14 -4.46 -14.95
N GLY A 163 -26.73 -3.98 -16.03
CA GLY A 163 -26.09 -3.86 -17.34
C GLY A 163 -26.99 -3.02 -18.25
N PRO A 164 -26.57 -2.56 -19.43
CA PRO A 164 -25.21 -2.24 -19.90
C PRO A 164 -24.73 -0.88 -19.35
N GLY A 165 -23.41 -0.69 -19.17
CA GLY A 165 -22.78 0.54 -18.63
C GLY A 165 -22.58 0.57 -17.10
N THR A 166 -23.25 -0.34 -16.38
CA THR A 166 -23.16 -0.60 -14.92
C THR A 166 -22.93 0.65 -14.09
N ASN A 167 -23.82 1.59 -14.38
CA ASN A 167 -23.71 3.03 -14.32
C ASN A 167 -23.17 3.52 -13.00
N SER A 168 -21.96 4.06 -13.09
CA SER A 168 -21.17 4.63 -12.01
C SER A 168 -20.54 3.59 -11.07
N CYS A 169 -19.75 2.69 -11.66
CA CYS A 169 -18.53 2.24 -10.98
C CYS A 169 -17.40 3.13 -11.50
N VAL A 170 -16.63 3.78 -10.62
CA VAL A 170 -15.47 4.59 -11.02
C VAL A 170 -14.38 3.68 -11.63
N PHE A 171 -14.54 3.31 -12.90
CA PHE A 171 -13.52 2.61 -13.67
C PHE A 171 -12.56 3.62 -14.34
N TYR A 172 -13.06 4.82 -14.63
CA TYR A 172 -12.47 5.73 -15.60
C TYR A 172 -11.34 6.63 -15.06
N ARG A 173 -11.20 6.80 -13.72
CA ARG A 173 -10.28 7.82 -13.16
C ARG A 173 -9.14 7.31 -12.26
N LEU A 174 -8.83 6.01 -12.27
CA LEU A 174 -7.56 5.53 -11.70
C LEU A 174 -6.42 5.53 -12.73
N MET A 175 -6.73 5.61 -14.04
CA MET A 175 -5.73 5.61 -15.12
C MET A 175 -5.62 6.94 -15.89
N GLN A 176 -6.45 7.94 -15.60
CA GLN A 176 -6.42 9.28 -16.22
C GLN A 176 -6.07 10.41 -15.24
N CYS A 177 -5.38 10.11 -14.14
CA CYS A 177 -4.64 11.17 -13.44
C CYS A 177 -3.47 11.58 -14.35
N GLU A 178 -3.74 12.51 -15.27
CA GLU A 178 -2.68 13.34 -15.83
C GLU A 178 -1.99 14.03 -14.65
N VAL A 179 -0.69 13.74 -14.52
CA VAL A 179 0.25 14.40 -13.62
C VAL A 179 0.51 15.81 -14.13
#